data_AF-A0A2I1CI28-F1
#
_entry.id   AF-A0A2I1CI28-F1
#
_cell.length_a   1.000
_cell.length_b   1.000
_cell.length_c   1.000
_cell.angle_alpha   90.00
_cell.angle_beta   90.00
_cell.angle_gamma   90.00
#
_symmetry.space_group_name_H-M   'P 1'
#
loop_
_entity.id
_entity.type
_entity.pdbx_description
1 polymer ?
#
loop_
_entity_poly.entity_id
_entity_poly.type
_entity_poly.pdbx_seq_one_letter_code
_entity_poly.pdbx_strand_id
1 'polypeptide(L)'
;MFFATVLLVACFADIRVAGLKTGDGVLEIREPYPTAHFQIYDAPVEVRPSNRRAIDNTDESHSIALAYLQNSHGIRPENVRVTDAYTNKDTGVSHVYVRQTSDGLDLINSLTNINIDDHGRVISSSHAFAPIHELREIVRSSRRSLTTRSDQYASLKSALKTLSEHLNAEIDDNALQKVRISTLSSDEAHAPTLVIENIPMTLAEDGAATAQQSIMQRSDSSLAHVWDITLRQANHR
;
A
#
# COMPACT_ATOMS: atom_id res chain seq x y z
N MET A 1 4.51 -38.65 21.47
CA MET A 1 5.29 -37.43 21.82
C MET A 1 4.97 -36.41 20.74
N PHE A 2 3.93 -35.59 20.96
CA PHE A 2 3.46 -34.59 19.98
C PHE A 2 4.16 -33.26 20.29
N PHE A 3 4.95 -32.75 19.35
CA PHE A 3 5.47 -31.38 19.43
C PHE A 3 4.43 -30.44 18.84
N ALA A 4 3.82 -29.62 19.69
CA ALA A 4 3.05 -28.46 19.27
C ALA A 4 4.03 -27.32 18.97
N THR A 5 4.19 -26.98 17.69
CA THR A 5 4.93 -25.79 17.28
C THR A 5 3.98 -24.60 17.41
N VAL A 6 4.17 -23.80 18.47
CA VAL A 6 3.52 -22.49 18.61
C VAL A 6 4.24 -21.53 17.66
N LEU A 7 3.58 -21.18 16.55
CA LEU A 7 4.02 -20.12 15.65
C LEU A 7 3.76 -18.77 16.35
N LEU A 8 4.83 -18.16 16.86
CA LEU A 8 4.80 -16.82 17.42
C LEU A 8 4.84 -15.82 16.26
N VAL A 9 3.67 -15.35 15.81
CA VAL A 9 3.59 -14.21 14.90
C VAL A 9 3.88 -12.96 15.75
N ALA A 10 5.09 -12.41 15.63
CA ALA A 10 5.40 -11.10 16.15
C ALA A 10 4.62 -10.06 15.33
N CYS A 11 3.51 -9.56 15.88
CA CYS A 11 2.83 -8.40 15.34
C CYS A 11 3.71 -7.17 15.59
N PHE A 12 4.54 -6.80 14.62
CA PHE A 12 5.02 -5.43 14.52
C PHE A 12 3.82 -4.59 14.04
N ALA A 13 3.37 -3.66 14.88
CA ALA A 13 2.37 -2.69 14.48
C ALA A 13 3.04 -1.65 13.58
N ASP A 14 2.97 -1.84 12.27
CA ASP A 14 3.30 -0.79 11.30
C ASP A 14 2.18 0.27 11.35
N ILE A 15 2.41 1.39 12.03
CA ILE A 15 1.51 2.54 11.95
C ILE A 15 1.76 3.24 10.61
N ARG A 16 0.80 3.15 9.69
CA ARG A 16 0.78 3.95 8.46
C ARG A 16 -0.08 5.17 8.68
N VAL A 17 0.52 6.36 8.63
CA VAL A 17 -0.23 7.62 8.74
C VAL A 17 -0.20 8.37 7.42
N ALA A 18 -1.40 8.57 6.86
CA ALA A 18 -1.64 9.38 5.70
C ALA A 18 -1.79 10.87 6.09
N GLY A 19 -0.74 11.67 5.89
CA GLY A 19 -0.81 13.12 6.08
C GLY A 19 -1.43 13.82 4.87
N LEU A 20 -2.57 14.50 5.03
CA LEU A 20 -3.19 15.37 4.03
C LEU A 20 -3.33 16.79 4.55
N LYS A 21 -2.98 17.77 3.70
CA LYS A 21 -3.28 19.18 3.93
C LYS A 21 -4.58 19.53 3.21
N THR A 22 -5.71 19.39 3.90
CA THR A 22 -6.94 20.10 3.53
C THR A 22 -6.87 21.52 4.12
N GLY A 23 -7.52 22.49 3.47
CA GLY A 23 -7.49 23.91 3.86
C GLY A 23 -7.94 24.22 5.29
N ASP A 24 -8.47 23.23 6.02
CA ASP A 24 -8.99 23.35 7.38
C ASP A 24 -8.18 22.59 8.46
N GLY A 25 -6.99 22.08 8.14
CA GLY A 25 -6.07 21.53 9.16
C GLY A 25 -6.58 20.29 9.93
N VAL A 26 -7.62 19.62 9.43
CA VAL A 26 -8.14 18.40 10.05
C VAL A 26 -7.40 17.18 9.49
N LEU A 27 -6.54 16.62 10.33
CA LEU A 27 -5.90 15.32 10.13
C LEU A 27 -6.96 14.22 10.25
N GLU A 28 -7.28 13.58 9.12
CA GLU A 28 -8.24 12.48 9.10
C GLU A 28 -7.53 11.16 9.43
N ILE A 29 -7.26 10.93 10.72
CA ILE A 29 -6.83 9.61 11.22
C ILE A 29 -8.08 8.90 11.69
N ARG A 30 -8.79 8.30 10.73
CA ARG A 30 -9.79 7.28 10.99
C ARG A 30 -9.60 6.17 10.00
N GLU A 31 -9.29 4.99 10.53
CA GLU A 31 -9.56 3.74 9.84
C GLU A 31 -11.06 3.69 9.56
N PRO A 32 -11.45 3.75 8.30
CA PRO A 32 -12.10 2.55 7.81
C PRO A 32 -11.32 2.09 6.62
N TYR A 33 -10.74 0.91 6.75
CA TYR A 33 -10.46 0.10 5.58
C TYR A 33 -11.70 0.15 4.68
N PRO A 34 -11.54 0.42 3.37
CA PRO A 34 -12.66 0.34 2.46
C PRO A 34 -13.33 -1.02 2.65
N THR A 35 -14.66 -1.05 2.55
CA THR A 35 -15.41 -2.29 2.80
C THR A 35 -14.91 -3.35 1.82
N ALA A 36 -14.20 -4.35 2.36
CA ALA A 36 -13.69 -5.43 1.56
C ALA A 36 -14.85 -6.35 1.16
N HIS A 37 -14.94 -6.66 -0.13
CA HIS A 37 -15.85 -7.67 -0.62
C HIS A 37 -15.11 -9.00 -0.60
N PHE A 38 -15.60 -9.95 0.21
CA PHE A 38 -15.06 -11.31 0.29
C PHE A 38 -16.04 -12.29 -0.37
N GLN A 39 -15.50 -13.21 -1.16
CA GLN A 39 -16.26 -14.24 -1.85
C GLN A 39 -15.53 -15.58 -1.78
N ILE A 40 -16.27 -16.61 -1.40
CA ILE A 40 -15.89 -18.02 -1.59
C ILE A 40 -16.75 -18.56 -2.72
N TYR A 41 -16.14 -19.28 -3.65
CA TYR A 41 -16.84 -19.79 -4.83
C TYR A 41 -17.28 -21.24 -4.62
N ASP A 42 -18.59 -21.50 -4.70
CA ASP A 42 -19.13 -22.86 -4.69
C ASP A 42 -18.63 -23.68 -5.90
N ALA A 43 -18.51 -23.00 -7.06
CA ALA A 43 -17.86 -23.52 -8.26
C ALA A 43 -16.63 -22.65 -8.56
N PRO A 44 -15.40 -23.19 -8.48
CA PRO A 44 -14.18 -22.43 -8.72
C PRO A 44 -14.18 -21.73 -10.09
N VAL A 45 -13.63 -20.52 -10.14
CA VAL A 45 -13.57 -19.73 -11.37
C VAL A 45 -12.37 -20.17 -12.21
N GLU A 46 -12.64 -20.73 -13.38
CA GLU A 46 -11.59 -20.99 -14.38
C GLU A 46 -11.11 -19.68 -15.01
N VAL A 47 -9.80 -19.47 -15.01
CA VAL A 47 -9.18 -18.27 -15.57
C VAL A 47 -8.12 -18.70 -16.57
N ARG A 48 -8.20 -18.15 -17.79
CA ARG A 48 -7.22 -18.40 -18.83
C ARG A 48 -6.40 -17.12 -19.08
N PRO A 49 -5.12 -17.08 -18.70
CA PRO A 49 -4.25 -15.96 -19.04
C PRO A 49 -4.16 -15.79 -20.56
N SER A 50 -4.33 -14.57 -21.05
CA SER A 50 -4.40 -14.26 -22.49
C SER A 50 -3.04 -14.37 -23.21
N ASN A 51 -1.91 -14.31 -22.49
CA ASN A 51 -0.57 -14.34 -23.07
C ASN A 51 0.33 -15.39 -22.40
N ARG A 52 0.45 -16.58 -23.01
CA ARG A 52 1.39 -17.62 -22.55
C ARG A 52 2.88 -17.29 -22.75
N ARG A 53 3.22 -16.27 -23.54
CA ARG A 53 4.61 -15.99 -23.96
C ARG A 53 5.47 -15.20 -22.97
N ALA A 54 4.89 -14.67 -21.89
CA ALA A 54 5.64 -14.01 -20.81
C ALA A 54 5.84 -14.91 -19.58
N ILE A 55 5.44 -16.20 -19.67
CA ILE A 55 5.37 -17.14 -18.54
C ILE A 55 6.74 -17.69 -18.10
N ASP A 56 7.82 -17.47 -18.87
CA ASP A 56 9.11 -18.08 -18.55
C ASP A 56 9.82 -17.51 -17.30
N ASN A 57 9.29 -16.45 -16.66
CA ASN A 57 9.90 -15.88 -15.44
C ASN A 57 8.91 -15.45 -14.33
N THR A 58 7.59 -15.63 -14.50
CA THR A 58 6.58 -15.25 -13.50
C THR A 58 5.77 -16.46 -13.05
N ASP A 59 5.57 -16.59 -11.74
CA ASP A 59 4.75 -17.63 -11.10
C ASP A 59 3.37 -17.74 -11.79
N GLU A 60 2.92 -18.96 -12.09
CA GLU A 60 1.64 -19.21 -12.75
C GLU A 60 0.47 -18.59 -11.98
N SER A 61 0.52 -18.63 -10.64
CA SER A 61 -0.49 -18.04 -9.76
C SER A 61 -0.59 -16.52 -9.92
N HIS A 62 0.53 -15.84 -10.16
CA HIS A 62 0.57 -14.41 -10.45
C HIS A 62 -0.23 -14.10 -11.73
N SER A 63 0.04 -14.85 -12.81
CA SER A 63 -0.63 -14.63 -14.10
C SER A 63 -2.13 -14.91 -14.03
N ILE A 64 -2.55 -15.94 -13.27
CA ILE A 64 -3.95 -16.26 -13.01
C ILE A 64 -4.63 -15.14 -12.23
N ALA A 65 -4.00 -14.63 -11.16
CA ALA A 65 -4.55 -13.56 -10.35
C ALA A 65 -4.79 -12.27 -11.15
N LEU A 66 -3.83 -11.87 -11.99
CA LEU A 66 -3.98 -10.68 -12.85
C LEU A 66 -5.08 -10.87 -13.90
N ALA A 67 -5.15 -12.04 -14.53
CA ALA A 67 -6.20 -12.36 -15.49
C ALA A 67 -7.59 -12.41 -14.83
N TYR A 68 -7.68 -12.92 -13.60
CA TYR A 68 -8.91 -12.92 -12.81
C TYR A 68 -9.39 -11.50 -12.53
N LEU A 69 -8.51 -10.62 -12.06
CA LEU A 69 -8.85 -9.21 -11.81
C LEU A 69 -9.32 -8.48 -13.07
N GLN A 70 -8.68 -8.75 -14.20
CA GLN A 70 -9.09 -8.18 -15.48
C GLN A 70 -10.45 -8.69 -15.92
N ASN A 71 -10.68 -10.00 -15.87
CA ASN A 71 -11.89 -10.63 -16.41
C ASN A 71 -13.12 -10.43 -15.51
N SER A 72 -12.95 -10.56 -14.19
CA SER A 72 -14.04 -10.53 -13.22
C SER A 72 -14.39 -9.12 -12.76
N HIS A 73 -13.43 -8.21 -12.75
CA HIS A 73 -13.58 -6.89 -12.13
C HIS A 73 -13.20 -5.72 -13.06
N GLY A 74 -12.74 -6.00 -14.29
CA GLY A 74 -12.33 -4.96 -15.24
C GLY A 74 -11.08 -4.19 -14.82
N ILE A 75 -10.32 -4.70 -13.85
CA ILE A 75 -9.11 -4.06 -13.35
C ILE A 75 -7.94 -4.49 -14.23
N ARG A 76 -7.32 -3.51 -14.89
CA ARG A 76 -6.23 -3.81 -15.81
C ARG A 76 -4.92 -4.11 -15.06
N PRO A 77 -4.07 -5.02 -15.58
CA PRO A 77 -2.79 -5.35 -14.95
C PRO A 77 -1.88 -4.15 -14.67
N GLU A 78 -1.92 -3.10 -15.50
CA GLU A 78 -1.13 -1.88 -15.29
C GLU A 78 -1.57 -1.02 -14.08
N ASN A 79 -2.78 -1.27 -13.55
CA ASN A 79 -3.34 -0.54 -12.40
C ASN A 79 -3.26 -1.36 -11.09
N VAL A 80 -2.44 -2.40 -11.07
CA VAL A 80 -2.22 -3.25 -9.91
C VAL A 80 -0.78 -3.70 -9.83
N ARG A 81 -0.36 -4.12 -8.64
CA ARG A 81 0.93 -4.76 -8.38
C ARG A 81 0.73 -5.92 -7.45
N VAL A 82 1.31 -7.08 -7.80
CA VAL A 82 1.39 -8.21 -6.86
C VAL A 82 2.44 -7.86 -5.80
N THR A 83 2.01 -7.83 -4.54
CA THR A 83 2.87 -7.52 -3.40
C THR A 83 3.50 -8.75 -2.80
N ASP A 84 2.81 -9.88 -2.86
CA ASP A 84 3.29 -11.18 -2.38
C ASP A 84 2.54 -12.31 -3.10
N ALA A 85 3.20 -13.45 -3.27
CA ALA A 85 2.63 -14.66 -3.81
C ALA A 85 3.37 -15.88 -3.27
N TYR A 86 2.64 -16.85 -2.72
CA TYR A 86 3.22 -18.09 -2.26
C TYR A 86 2.23 -19.25 -2.36
N THR A 87 2.76 -20.47 -2.47
CA THR A 87 1.96 -21.70 -2.51
C THR A 87 2.21 -22.54 -1.28
N ASN A 88 1.13 -22.91 -0.59
CA ASN A 88 1.18 -23.85 0.51
C ASN A 88 1.42 -25.27 -0.04
N LYS A 89 2.52 -25.90 0.36
CA LYS A 89 2.91 -27.23 -0.13
C LYS A 89 2.01 -28.37 0.34
N ASP A 90 1.34 -28.21 1.47
CA ASP A 90 0.50 -29.25 2.06
C ASP A 90 -0.89 -29.28 1.42
N THR A 91 -1.39 -28.12 0.97
CA THR A 91 -2.73 -27.98 0.37
C THR A 91 -2.72 -27.75 -1.13
N GLY A 92 -1.58 -27.36 -1.71
CA GLY A 92 -1.47 -26.94 -3.10
C GLY A 92 -2.08 -25.57 -3.41
N VAL A 93 -2.60 -24.86 -2.40
CA VAL A 93 -3.27 -23.56 -2.59
C VAL A 93 -2.24 -22.44 -2.69
N SER A 94 -2.33 -21.64 -3.75
CA SER A 94 -1.57 -20.39 -3.91
C SER A 94 -2.36 -19.21 -3.34
N HIS A 95 -1.68 -18.37 -2.57
CA HIS A 95 -2.18 -17.12 -2.03
C HIS A 95 -1.49 -15.96 -2.75
N VAL A 96 -2.27 -15.10 -3.40
CA VAL A 96 -1.74 -13.95 -4.16
C VAL A 96 -2.30 -12.66 -3.59
N TYR A 97 -1.41 -11.78 -3.16
CA TYR A 97 -1.76 -10.47 -2.62
C TYR A 97 -1.49 -9.40 -3.66
N VAL A 98 -2.49 -8.57 -3.90
CA VAL A 98 -2.46 -7.54 -4.95
C VAL A 98 -2.85 -6.20 -4.37
N ARG A 99 -2.13 -5.16 -4.74
CA ARG A 99 -2.44 -3.77 -4.41
C ARG A 99 -2.84 -3.00 -5.66
N GLN A 100 -3.86 -2.14 -5.57
CA GLN A 100 -4.22 -1.24 -6.66
C GLN A 100 -3.21 -0.10 -6.77
N THR A 101 -2.92 0.34 -7.99
CA THR A 101 -2.00 1.43 -8.28
C THR A 101 -2.63 2.43 -9.25
N SER A 102 -2.11 3.65 -9.25
CA SER A 102 -2.48 4.69 -10.21
C SER A 102 -1.29 5.59 -10.49
N ASP A 103 -0.88 5.68 -11.75
CA ASP A 103 0.25 6.53 -12.19
C ASP A 103 1.54 6.28 -11.37
N GLY A 104 1.81 5.00 -11.05
CA GLY A 104 2.96 4.59 -10.24
C GLY A 104 2.80 4.81 -8.72
N LEU A 105 1.66 5.31 -8.25
CA LEU A 105 1.34 5.46 -6.82
C LEU A 105 0.52 4.27 -6.31
N ASP A 106 0.95 3.69 -5.20
CA ASP A 106 0.18 2.67 -4.48
C ASP A 106 -1.09 3.29 -3.86
N LEU A 107 -2.24 2.64 -4.00
CA LEU A 107 -3.38 2.87 -3.12
C LEU A 107 -3.19 2.03 -1.85
N ILE A 108 -2.72 2.65 -0.76
CA ILE A 108 -2.16 1.93 0.39
C ILE A 108 -3.18 1.09 1.18
N ASN A 109 -4.46 1.42 1.11
CA ASN A 109 -5.55 0.65 1.73
C ASN A 109 -6.37 -0.17 0.72
N SER A 110 -5.87 -0.37 -0.51
CA SER A 110 -6.50 -1.18 -1.56
C SER A 110 -5.84 -2.56 -1.68
N LEU A 111 -6.00 -3.40 -0.66
CA LEU A 111 -5.46 -4.76 -0.70
C LEU A 111 -6.50 -5.76 -1.20
N THR A 112 -6.00 -6.73 -1.95
CA THR A 112 -6.74 -7.86 -2.49
C THR A 112 -5.99 -9.13 -2.17
N ASN A 113 -6.71 -10.19 -1.81
CA ASN A 113 -6.19 -11.55 -1.71
C ASN A 113 -6.97 -12.42 -2.71
N ILE A 114 -6.25 -13.21 -3.50
CA ILE A 114 -6.82 -14.22 -4.40
C ILE A 114 -6.21 -15.56 -4.03
N ASN A 115 -7.07 -16.54 -3.73
CA ASN A 115 -6.66 -17.90 -3.43
C ASN A 115 -6.96 -18.80 -4.64
N ILE A 116 -5.93 -19.51 -5.10
CA ILE A 116 -5.95 -20.32 -6.33
C ILE A 116 -5.64 -21.77 -5.94
N ASP A 117 -6.43 -22.72 -6.44
CA ASP A 117 -6.15 -24.14 -6.21
C ASP A 117 -5.02 -24.70 -7.09
N ASP A 118 -4.63 -25.94 -6.84
CA ASP A 118 -3.60 -26.67 -7.57
C ASP A 118 -3.94 -26.96 -9.04
N HIS A 119 -5.17 -26.65 -9.47
CA HIS A 119 -5.63 -26.73 -10.86
C HIS A 119 -5.62 -25.36 -11.56
N GLY A 120 -5.16 -24.30 -10.88
CA GLY A 120 -5.12 -22.95 -11.44
C GLY A 120 -6.47 -22.25 -11.47
N ARG A 121 -7.42 -22.63 -10.61
CA ARG A 121 -8.76 -22.03 -10.52
C ARG A 121 -8.87 -21.16 -9.27
N VAL A 122 -9.59 -20.05 -9.36
CA VAL A 122 -9.81 -19.17 -8.20
C VAL A 122 -10.92 -19.76 -7.32
N ILE A 123 -10.60 -20.06 -6.07
CA ILE A 123 -11.51 -20.67 -5.09
C ILE A 123 -12.08 -19.66 -4.09
N SER A 124 -11.37 -18.57 -3.84
CA SER A 124 -11.87 -17.43 -3.08
C SER A 124 -11.09 -16.16 -3.38
N SER A 125 -11.69 -15.02 -3.11
CA SER A 125 -11.04 -13.72 -3.22
C SER A 125 -11.59 -12.73 -2.18
N SER A 126 -10.77 -11.76 -1.80
CA SER A 126 -11.21 -10.52 -1.18
C SER A 126 -10.62 -9.33 -1.93
N HIS A 127 -11.37 -8.24 -2.07
CA HIS A 127 -10.80 -6.98 -2.57
C HIS A 127 -11.43 -5.77 -1.90
N ALA A 128 -10.61 -4.73 -1.72
CA ALA A 128 -11.03 -3.42 -1.24
C ALA A 128 -10.59 -2.30 -2.21
N PHE A 129 -10.64 -2.59 -3.51
CA PHE A 129 -10.21 -1.66 -4.54
C PHE A 129 -11.16 -0.48 -4.70
N ALA A 130 -10.57 0.68 -4.98
CA ALA A 130 -11.31 1.89 -5.29
C ALA A 130 -11.97 1.78 -6.68
N PRO A 131 -13.12 2.44 -6.88
CA PRO A 131 -13.75 2.51 -8.19
C PRO A 131 -12.84 3.16 -9.24
N ILE A 132 -12.84 2.61 -10.46
CA ILE A 132 -12.00 3.09 -11.57
C ILE A 132 -12.26 4.57 -11.93
N HIS A 133 -13.49 5.07 -11.73
CA HIS A 133 -13.81 6.47 -12.01
C HIS A 133 -13.11 7.43 -11.03
N GLU A 134 -13.05 7.08 -9.75
CA GLU A 134 -12.33 7.85 -8.72
C GLU A 134 -10.82 7.90 -9.03
N LEU A 135 -10.24 6.77 -9.47
CA LEU A 135 -8.84 6.72 -9.90
C LEU A 135 -8.53 7.67 -11.06
N ARG A 136 -9.49 7.91 -11.96
CA ARG A 136 -9.28 8.85 -13.08
C ARG A 136 -9.32 10.29 -12.62
N GLU A 137 -10.17 10.62 -11.65
CA GLU A 137 -10.28 11.97 -11.10
C GLU A 137 -9.02 12.35 -10.32
N ILE A 138 -8.49 11.45 -9.48
CA ILE A 138 -7.26 11.73 -8.74
C ILE A 138 -6.09 11.99 -9.71
N VAL A 139 -5.88 11.17 -10.74
CA VAL A 139 -4.83 11.37 -11.76
C VAL A 139 -4.99 12.69 -12.52
N ARG A 140 -6.23 13.07 -12.87
CA ARG A 140 -6.50 14.35 -13.53
C ARG A 140 -6.13 15.54 -12.64
N SER A 141 -6.37 15.42 -11.33
CA SER A 141 -6.01 16.45 -10.36
C SER A 141 -4.50 16.57 -10.18
N SER A 142 -3.76 15.45 -10.13
CA SER A 142 -2.30 15.43 -9.96
C SER A 142 -1.58 16.07 -11.13
N ARG A 143 -2.00 15.79 -12.37
CA ARG A 143 -1.38 16.36 -13.58
C ARG A 143 -1.50 17.87 -13.70
N ARG A 144 -2.41 18.50 -12.96
CA ARG A 144 -2.53 19.97 -12.88
C ARG A 144 -1.59 20.58 -11.84
N SER A 145 -1.04 19.77 -10.94
CA SER A 145 -0.11 20.16 -9.87
C SER A 145 1.31 19.69 -10.24
N LEU A 146 1.95 20.38 -11.19
CA LEU A 146 3.28 20.03 -11.72
C LEU A 146 4.45 20.74 -10.99
N THR A 147 4.31 21.06 -9.70
CA THR A 147 5.41 21.73 -8.98
C THR A 147 6.40 20.73 -8.35
N THR A 148 7.63 21.21 -8.20
CA THR A 148 8.92 20.51 -8.19
C THR A 148 9.21 19.66 -6.95
N ARG A 149 10.29 18.85 -6.99
CA ARG A 149 10.85 18.08 -5.85
C ARG A 149 10.95 18.86 -4.52
N SER A 150 11.21 20.17 -4.57
CA SER A 150 11.20 21.04 -3.38
C SER A 150 9.89 20.98 -2.60
N ASP A 151 8.77 20.94 -3.31
CA ASP A 151 7.43 20.99 -2.76
C ASP A 151 7.06 19.63 -2.17
N GLN A 152 7.57 18.55 -2.76
CA GLN A 152 7.49 17.22 -2.18
C GLN A 152 8.20 17.15 -0.83
N TYR A 153 9.42 17.67 -0.71
CA TYR A 153 10.14 17.65 0.57
C TYR A 153 9.49 18.57 1.62
N ALA A 154 9.03 19.75 1.22
CA ALA A 154 8.31 20.65 2.13
C ALA A 154 6.99 20.03 2.62
N SER A 155 6.25 19.37 1.75
CA SER A 155 5.02 18.65 2.13
C SER A 155 5.32 17.43 2.99
N LEU A 156 6.40 16.68 2.73
CA LEU A 156 6.81 15.55 3.57
C LEU A 156 7.20 16.01 4.99
N LYS A 157 7.97 17.11 5.12
CA LYS A 157 8.27 17.70 6.43
C LYS A 157 6.98 18.11 7.17
N SER A 158 6.03 18.69 6.45
CA SER A 158 4.73 19.04 7.02
C SER A 158 3.96 17.80 7.47
N ALA A 159 3.91 16.74 6.66
CA ALA A 159 3.25 15.48 7.01
C ALA A 159 3.90 14.80 8.22
N LEU A 160 5.24 14.81 8.30
CA LEU A 160 5.98 14.29 9.46
C LEU A 160 5.67 15.09 10.73
N LYS A 161 5.57 16.41 10.64
CA LYS A 161 5.17 17.25 11.79
C LYS A 161 3.77 16.87 12.28
N THR A 162 2.80 16.77 11.38
CA THR A 162 1.43 16.39 11.74
C THR A 162 1.35 14.97 12.30
N LEU A 163 2.14 14.02 11.77
CA LEU A 163 2.30 12.69 12.35
C LEU A 163 2.85 12.77 13.78
N SER A 164 3.86 13.60 14.02
CA SER A 164 4.47 13.77 15.35
C SER A 164 3.49 14.30 16.39
N GLU A 165 2.63 15.25 15.99
CA GLU A 165 1.55 15.80 16.83
C GLU A 165 0.55 14.70 17.19
N HIS A 166 0.13 13.89 16.21
CA HIS A 166 -0.79 12.78 16.46
C HIS A 166 -0.24 11.73 17.44
N LEU A 167 1.05 11.41 17.31
CA LEU A 167 1.72 10.44 18.17
C LEU A 167 2.08 11.01 19.55
N ASN A 168 1.70 12.26 19.86
CA ASN A 168 2.08 12.97 21.09
C ASN A 168 3.62 13.02 21.29
N ALA A 169 4.36 13.10 20.19
CA ALA A 169 5.81 13.12 20.14
C ALA A 169 6.29 14.30 19.28
N GLU A 170 5.73 15.48 19.56
CA GLU A 170 5.86 16.69 18.75
C GLU A 170 7.32 17.03 18.39
N ILE A 171 7.51 17.35 17.11
CA ILE A 171 8.77 17.88 16.57
C ILE A 171 8.61 19.39 16.38
N ASP A 172 9.47 20.18 17.03
CA ASP A 172 9.50 21.62 16.82
C ASP A 172 10.07 21.99 15.43
N ASP A 173 9.80 23.22 14.99
CA ASP A 173 10.22 23.67 13.66
C ASP A 173 11.75 23.66 13.48
N ASN A 174 12.54 23.85 14.55
CA ASN A 174 13.99 23.83 14.50
C ASN A 174 14.54 22.41 14.26
N ALA A 175 13.98 21.41 14.95
CA ALA A 175 14.26 20.01 14.72
C ALA A 175 13.84 19.61 13.29
N LEU A 176 12.68 20.08 12.82
CA LEU A 176 12.20 19.80 11.47
C LEU A 176 13.12 20.39 10.37
N GLN A 177 13.76 21.54 10.61
CA GLN A 177 14.76 22.08 9.67
C GLN A 177 16.02 21.21 9.58
N LYS A 178 16.39 20.50 10.66
CA LYS A 178 17.57 19.61 10.70
C LYS A 178 17.34 18.25 10.04
N VAL A 179 16.08 17.88 9.84
CA VAL A 179 15.69 16.66 9.12
C VAL A 179 16.26 16.70 7.69
N ARG A 180 16.94 15.61 7.32
CA ARG A 180 17.48 15.36 5.98
C ARG A 180 16.57 14.40 5.24
N ILE A 181 16.32 14.67 3.97
CA ILE A 181 15.52 13.82 3.10
C ILE A 181 16.38 13.44 1.90
N SER A 182 16.47 12.15 1.65
CA SER A 182 17.20 11.56 0.52
C SER A 182 16.31 10.53 -0.20
N THR A 183 16.68 10.17 -1.42
CA THR A 183 16.00 9.10 -2.17
C THR A 183 16.77 7.79 -1.97
N LEU A 184 16.10 6.75 -1.49
CA LEU A 184 16.69 5.43 -1.27
C LEU A 184 16.65 4.58 -2.54
N SER A 185 15.49 4.53 -3.18
CA SER A 185 15.26 3.77 -4.41
C SER A 185 14.23 4.49 -5.27
N SER A 186 14.40 4.36 -6.58
CA SER A 186 13.42 4.73 -7.58
C SER A 186 13.42 3.63 -8.64
N ASP A 187 12.28 3.00 -8.81
CA ASP A 187 11.96 2.28 -10.04
C ASP A 187 11.30 3.31 -10.98
N GLU A 188 11.54 3.23 -12.28
CA GLU A 188 10.86 4.11 -13.26
C GLU A 188 9.33 3.93 -13.22
N ALA A 189 8.86 2.77 -12.75
CA ALA A 189 7.45 2.44 -12.68
C ALA A 189 6.73 2.93 -11.40
N HIS A 190 7.44 3.36 -10.35
CA HIS A 190 6.86 3.61 -9.04
C HIS A 190 7.36 4.89 -8.37
N ALA A 191 6.56 5.45 -7.46
CA ALA A 191 7.03 6.56 -6.64
C ALA A 191 8.32 6.20 -5.87
N PRO A 192 9.29 7.12 -5.81
CA PRO A 192 10.53 6.88 -5.11
C PRO A 192 10.27 6.69 -3.61
N THR A 193 10.98 5.74 -3.01
CA THR A 193 11.05 5.65 -1.56
C THR A 193 12.07 6.67 -1.06
N LEU A 194 11.61 7.55 -0.18
CA LEU A 194 12.43 8.55 0.48
C LEU A 194 12.86 8.04 1.86
N VAL A 195 14.07 8.42 2.26
CA VAL A 195 14.57 8.22 3.63
C VAL A 195 14.63 9.58 4.30
N ILE A 196 14.17 9.59 5.55
CA ILE A 196 14.14 10.75 6.42
C ILE A 196 15.11 10.48 7.56
N GLU A 197 16.13 11.31 7.72
CA GLU A 197 17.16 11.16 8.75
C GLU A 197 17.15 12.36 9.69
N ASN A 198 17.79 12.20 10.85
CA ASN A 198 17.84 13.18 11.94
C ASN A 198 16.46 13.50 12.53
N ILE A 199 15.58 12.49 12.57
CA ILE A 199 14.32 12.60 13.31
C ILE A 199 14.65 12.54 14.82
N PRO A 200 14.04 13.38 15.67
CA PRO A 200 14.18 13.24 17.12
C PRO A 200 13.83 11.84 17.61
N MET A 201 14.67 11.28 18.50
CA MET A 201 14.48 9.93 19.05
C MET A 201 13.20 9.78 19.88
N THR A 202 12.59 10.90 20.27
CA THR A 202 11.26 10.93 20.91
C THR A 202 10.15 10.50 19.95
N LEU A 203 10.33 10.70 18.63
CA LEU A 203 9.39 10.25 17.59
C LEU A 203 9.81 8.91 16.98
N ALA A 204 11.06 8.77 16.56
CA ALA A 204 11.59 7.59 15.89
C ALA A 204 12.81 7.04 16.62
N GLU A 205 12.74 5.81 17.13
CA GLU A 205 13.73 5.21 18.03
C GLU A 205 15.16 5.22 17.47
N ASP A 206 15.31 5.00 16.18
CA ASP A 206 16.59 4.99 15.45
C ASP A 206 16.91 6.33 14.78
N GLY A 207 16.07 7.34 14.97
CA GLY A 207 16.20 8.66 14.36
C GLY A 207 15.96 8.69 12.84
N ALA A 208 15.33 7.65 12.29
CA ALA A 208 15.07 7.51 10.87
C ALA A 208 13.62 7.10 10.56
N ALA A 209 13.20 7.38 9.33
CA ALA A 209 11.93 6.92 8.78
C ALA A 209 12.05 6.72 7.26
N THR A 210 11.15 5.95 6.68
CA THR A 210 10.93 5.92 5.23
C THR A 210 9.60 6.59 4.89
N ALA A 211 9.51 7.14 3.69
CA ALA A 211 8.28 7.71 3.19
C ALA A 211 8.12 7.50 1.69
N GLN A 212 6.89 7.30 1.23
CA GLN A 212 6.57 7.30 -0.20
C GLN A 212 5.29 8.08 -0.46
N GLN A 213 5.18 8.65 -1.66
CA GLN A 213 3.89 9.20 -2.10
C GLN A 213 2.94 8.04 -2.41
N SER A 214 1.68 8.21 -2.03
CA SER A 214 0.66 7.19 -2.18
C SER A 214 -0.71 7.84 -2.34
N ILE A 215 -1.71 7.00 -2.55
CA ILE A 215 -3.11 7.39 -2.56
C ILE A 215 -3.81 6.60 -1.45
N MET A 216 -4.79 7.19 -0.80
CA MET A 216 -5.64 6.52 0.16
C MET A 216 -7.11 6.72 -0.23
N GLN A 217 -7.90 5.66 -0.15
CA GLN A 217 -9.35 5.75 -0.22
C GLN A 217 -9.92 6.13 1.15
N ARG A 218 -10.71 7.19 1.21
CA ARG A 218 -11.36 7.65 2.43
C ARG A 218 -12.66 6.90 2.69
N SER A 219 -13.23 7.13 3.87
CA SER A 219 -14.51 6.55 4.31
C SER A 219 -15.69 6.88 3.40
N ASP A 220 -15.64 8.04 2.74
CA ASP A 220 -16.63 8.51 1.76
C ASP A 220 -16.38 7.96 0.35
N SER A 221 -15.45 7.02 0.19
CA SER A 221 -14.95 6.45 -1.07
C SER A 221 -14.16 7.42 -1.96
N SER A 222 -13.96 8.67 -1.56
CA SER A 222 -13.10 9.60 -2.29
C SER A 222 -11.62 9.19 -2.16
N LEU A 223 -10.80 9.61 -3.12
CA LEU A 223 -9.37 9.37 -3.10
C LEU A 223 -8.60 10.63 -2.71
N ALA A 224 -7.48 10.43 -2.03
CA ALA A 224 -6.62 11.54 -1.66
C ALA A 224 -5.15 11.15 -1.73
N HIS A 225 -4.30 12.10 -2.15
CA HIS A 225 -2.84 11.94 -2.12
C HIS A 225 -2.33 12.01 -0.70
N VAL A 226 -1.47 11.07 -0.33
CA VAL A 226 -0.95 10.95 1.03
C VAL A 226 0.55 10.69 1.00
N TRP A 227 1.21 10.98 2.10
CA TRP A 227 2.50 10.39 2.42
C TRP A 227 2.27 9.12 3.24
N ASP A 228 2.78 7.98 2.80
CA ASP A 228 2.88 6.75 3.60
C ASP A 228 4.23 6.80 4.31
N ILE A 229 4.23 7.12 5.60
CA ILE A 229 5.43 7.25 6.44
C ILE A 229 5.53 6.03 7.34
N THR A 230 6.69 5.37 7.35
CA THR A 230 7.00 4.24 8.24
C THR A 230 8.18 4.62 9.12
N LEU A 231 8.01 4.51 10.44
CA LEU A 231 9.05 4.77 11.43
C LEU A 231 8.93 3.78 12.60
N ARG A 232 10.03 3.57 13.33
CA ARG A 232 10.06 2.68 14.49
C ARG A 232 9.85 3.46 15.78
N GLN A 233 8.94 3.02 16.65
CA GLN A 233 8.72 3.61 17.98
C GLN A 233 9.20 2.68 19.08
N ALA A 234 9.88 3.23 20.10
CA ALA A 234 10.38 2.46 21.23
C ALA A 234 9.26 1.90 22.13
N ASN A 235 8.11 2.60 22.19
CA ASN A 235 6.94 2.19 22.94
C ASN A 235 5.68 2.57 22.15
N HIS A 236 4.90 1.57 21.73
CA HIS A 236 3.55 1.79 21.23
C HIS A 236 2.62 1.92 22.45
N ARG A 237 1.92 3.05 22.59
CA ARG A 237 0.82 3.19 23.57
C ARG A 237 -0.50 2.75 22.95
#